data_AF-A0A955UCW1-F1
#
_entry.id   AF-A0A955UCW1-F1
#
_cell.length_a   1.000
_cell.length_b   1.000
_cell.length_c   1.000
_cell.angle_alpha   90.00
_cell.angle_beta   90.00
_cell.angle_gamma   90.00
#
_symmetry.space_group_name_H-M   'P 1'
#
loop_
_entity.id
_entity.type
_entity.pdbx_description
1 polymer ?
#
loop_
_entity_poly.entity_id
_entity_poly.type
_entity_poly.pdbx_seq_one_letter_code
_entity_poly.pdbx_strand_id
1 'polypeptide(L)'
;MSKRILFMTMSLFFLSTLTLWAQFQDPRHAGITTVSVAQEAKDDTWVTLSGSILRQVGEERYLFQDATGTIIVDIDHEDWGKVTANPETTLRISGEIDREWWTTEVEVERVETEQVSNPGLSQFQPNSSNQTNPINGAQISSQTLSLLQLH
;
A
#
# COMPACT_ATOMS: atom_id res chain seq x y z
N MET A 1 -61.13 -1.34 22.01
CA MET A 1 -60.82 -0.71 23.31
C MET A 1 -59.94 0.53 23.07
N SER A 2 -59.94 1.58 23.90
CA SER A 2 -59.29 2.89 23.59
C SER A 2 -59.05 3.75 24.85
N LYS A 3 -58.23 4.83 24.89
CA LYS A 3 -57.39 5.48 23.85
C LYS A 3 -55.89 5.11 24.06
N ARG A 4 -54.84 5.95 24.18
CA ARG A 4 -54.58 7.42 24.32
C ARG A 4 -53.61 7.93 23.22
N ILE A 5 -53.25 9.21 23.24
CA ILE A 5 -52.63 10.01 22.15
C ILE A 5 -51.58 10.98 22.73
N LEU A 6 -50.51 11.27 21.97
CA LEU A 6 -49.62 12.47 21.97
C LEU A 6 -48.88 12.89 23.27
N PHE A 7 -47.56 13.09 23.14
CA PHE A 7 -46.86 14.29 23.64
C PHE A 7 -45.64 14.62 22.75
N MET A 8 -45.88 15.32 21.64
CA MET A 8 -44.83 15.92 20.82
C MET A 8 -44.53 17.32 21.38
N THR A 9 -43.41 17.48 22.07
CA THR A 9 -42.94 18.78 22.57
C THR A 9 -41.80 19.29 21.69
N MET A 10 -42.12 20.19 20.76
CA MET A 10 -41.13 20.83 19.89
C MET A 10 -40.49 22.02 20.61
N SER A 11 -39.24 21.84 21.04
CA SER A 11 -38.37 22.94 21.48
C SER A 11 -37.38 23.27 20.36
N LEU A 12 -37.25 24.55 20.05
CA LEU A 12 -36.30 25.08 19.05
C LEU A 12 -34.98 25.51 19.74
N PHE A 13 -33.93 25.74 18.94
CA PHE A 13 -32.51 25.88 19.34
C PHE A 13 -31.85 24.54 19.76
N PHE A 14 -30.61 24.23 19.38
CA PHE A 14 -29.59 25.04 18.68
C PHE A 14 -29.36 24.59 17.22
N LEU A 15 -29.04 25.55 16.34
CA LEU A 15 -28.50 25.26 15.00
C LEU A 15 -26.96 25.22 15.05
N SER A 16 -26.40 24.18 15.67
CA SER A 16 -25.00 23.83 15.48
C SER A 16 -24.86 22.97 14.23
N THR A 17 -24.09 23.43 13.23
CA THR A 17 -23.65 22.56 12.14
C THR A 17 -22.64 21.55 12.69
N LEU A 18 -23.16 20.43 13.21
CA LEU A 18 -22.38 19.22 13.37
C LEU A 18 -21.98 18.78 11.96
N THR A 19 -20.79 19.20 11.52
CA THR A 19 -20.13 18.58 10.38
C THR A 19 -19.76 17.17 10.82
N LEU A 20 -20.72 16.27 10.66
CA LEU A 20 -20.52 14.84 10.69
C LEU A 20 -19.61 14.50 9.51
N TRP A 21 -18.30 14.68 9.74
CA TRP A 21 -17.27 13.95 9.03
C TRP A 21 -17.41 12.48 9.42
N ALA A 22 -18.48 11.86 8.94
CA ALA A 22 -18.56 10.43 8.76
C ALA A 22 -17.47 10.11 7.73
N GLN A 23 -16.26 9.92 8.24
CA GLN A 23 -15.20 9.28 7.49
C GLN A 23 -15.78 7.95 7.02
N PHE A 24 -16.05 7.84 5.72
CA PHE A 24 -16.43 6.58 5.12
C PHE A 24 -15.18 5.71 5.14
N GLN A 25 -15.00 5.02 6.26
CA GLN A 25 -14.05 3.93 6.39
C GLN A 25 -14.66 2.78 5.60
N ASP A 26 -14.20 2.68 4.35
CA ASP A 26 -14.46 1.51 3.52
C ASP A 26 -14.09 0.25 4.33
N PRO A 27 -15.01 -0.72 4.51
CA PRO A 27 -14.69 -1.98 5.18
C PRO A 27 -13.49 -2.69 4.55
N ARG A 28 -13.21 -2.45 3.26
CA ARG A 28 -12.09 -2.98 2.49
C ARG A 28 -10.76 -2.23 2.72
N HIS A 29 -10.69 -1.38 3.74
CA HIS A 29 -9.46 -0.72 4.20
C HIS A 29 -9.00 -1.25 5.56
N ALA A 30 -8.81 -2.57 5.66
CA ALA A 30 -8.09 -3.18 6.78
C ALA A 30 -6.62 -2.68 6.83
N GLY A 31 -6.05 -2.67 8.03
CA GLY A 31 -4.60 -2.47 8.19
C GLY A 31 -3.82 -3.70 7.72
N ILE A 32 -2.50 -3.52 7.50
CA ILE A 32 -1.61 -4.66 7.25
C ILE A 32 -1.65 -5.58 8.48
N THR A 33 -1.96 -6.86 8.23
CA THR A 33 -1.99 -7.94 9.23
C THR A 33 -0.96 -9.00 8.88
N THR A 34 -0.82 -10.02 9.73
CA THR A 34 0.08 -11.16 9.49
C THR A 34 -0.67 -12.38 8.97
N VAL A 35 0.04 -13.27 8.29
CA VAL A 35 -0.52 -14.52 7.77
C VAL A 35 -1.11 -15.38 8.89
N SER A 36 -0.46 -15.44 10.05
CA SER A 36 -0.98 -16.16 11.22
C SER A 36 -2.30 -15.59 11.76
N VAL A 37 -2.56 -14.28 11.60
CA VAL A 37 -3.84 -13.67 12.00
C VAL A 37 -4.89 -13.88 10.91
N ALA A 38 -4.50 -13.82 9.63
CA ALA A 38 -5.38 -14.15 8.50
C ALA A 38 -5.90 -15.60 8.57
N GLN A 39 -5.04 -16.57 8.93
CA GLN A 39 -5.44 -17.97 9.14
C GLN A 39 -6.50 -18.15 10.24
N GLU A 40 -6.59 -17.25 11.21
CA GLU A 40 -7.61 -17.27 12.29
C GLU A 40 -8.81 -16.33 12.03
N ALA A 41 -8.73 -15.45 11.01
CA ALA A 41 -9.79 -14.50 10.64
C ALA A 41 -11.11 -15.22 10.27
N LYS A 42 -12.20 -14.49 10.06
CA LYS A 42 -13.46 -15.10 9.61
C LYS A 42 -13.55 -15.12 8.08
N ASP A 43 -14.47 -15.95 7.60
CA ASP A 43 -15.13 -15.78 6.30
C ASP A 43 -15.55 -14.29 6.08
N ASP A 44 -15.62 -13.85 4.81
CA ASP A 44 -15.90 -12.47 4.39
C ASP A 44 -14.96 -11.39 5.00
N THR A 45 -13.83 -11.76 5.61
CA THR A 45 -12.95 -10.77 6.28
C THR A 45 -11.92 -10.20 5.33
N TRP A 46 -12.01 -8.90 5.02
CA TRP A 46 -10.96 -8.21 4.27
C TRP A 46 -9.64 -8.17 5.03
N VAL A 47 -8.54 -8.49 4.34
CA VAL A 47 -7.16 -8.46 4.86
C VAL A 47 -6.20 -7.75 3.91
N THR A 48 -5.11 -7.23 4.46
CA THR A 48 -3.91 -6.84 3.71
C THR A 48 -2.72 -7.59 4.31
N LEU A 49 -1.90 -8.24 3.48
CA LEU A 49 -0.70 -8.97 3.90
C LEU A 49 0.55 -8.39 3.21
N SER A 50 1.71 -8.48 3.87
CA SER A 50 3.03 -8.26 3.25
C SER A 50 3.90 -9.50 3.44
N GLY A 51 4.65 -9.87 2.41
CA GLY A 51 5.34 -11.17 2.30
C GLY A 51 5.85 -11.43 0.89
N SER A 52 6.13 -12.68 0.53
CA SER A 52 6.49 -13.06 -0.86
C SER A 52 5.85 -14.38 -1.31
N ILE A 53 5.87 -14.64 -2.61
CA ILE A 53 5.35 -15.88 -3.22
C ILE A 53 6.46 -16.94 -3.20
N LEU A 54 6.25 -18.01 -2.43
CA LEU A 54 7.22 -19.09 -2.32
C LEU A 54 7.15 -20.05 -3.52
N ARG A 55 5.95 -20.33 -4.02
CA ARG A 55 5.68 -21.13 -5.24
C ARG A 55 4.22 -21.03 -5.68
N GLN A 56 3.95 -21.35 -6.94
CA GLN A 56 2.61 -21.68 -7.43
C GLN A 56 2.19 -23.08 -6.94
N VAL A 57 0.89 -23.30 -6.72
CA VAL A 57 0.31 -24.58 -6.26
C VAL A 57 -0.94 -25.01 -7.03
N GLY A 58 -1.60 -24.10 -7.75
CA GLY A 58 -2.70 -24.38 -8.69
C GLY A 58 -2.58 -23.52 -9.96
N GLU A 59 -3.70 -23.25 -10.65
CA GLU A 59 -3.72 -22.37 -11.83
C GLU A 59 -3.55 -20.91 -11.38
N GLU A 60 -4.55 -20.32 -10.73
CA GLU A 60 -4.44 -19.03 -10.01
C GLU A 60 -3.93 -19.13 -8.56
N ARG A 61 -3.76 -20.34 -7.99
CA ARG A 61 -3.35 -20.52 -6.58
C ARG A 61 -1.84 -20.48 -6.36
N TYR A 62 -1.41 -19.68 -5.38
CA TYR A 62 -0.02 -19.53 -4.95
C TYR A 62 0.12 -19.74 -3.43
N LEU A 63 1.31 -20.17 -2.98
CA LEU A 63 1.67 -20.21 -1.57
C LEU A 63 2.42 -18.91 -1.19
N PHE A 64 1.73 -18.03 -0.48
CA PHE A 64 2.27 -16.79 0.07
C PHE A 64 2.93 -17.06 1.44
N GLN A 65 3.99 -16.31 1.76
CA GLN A 65 4.74 -16.44 3.01
C GLN A 65 5.06 -15.08 3.64
N ASP A 66 4.88 -14.98 4.96
CA ASP A 66 5.44 -13.90 5.79
C ASP A 66 6.35 -14.47 6.92
N ALA A 67 6.73 -13.64 7.88
CA ALA A 67 7.56 -14.04 9.02
C ALA A 67 6.80 -14.88 10.09
N THR A 68 5.49 -15.04 9.96
CA THR A 68 4.60 -15.75 10.90
C THR A 68 4.08 -17.08 10.35
N GLY A 69 3.94 -17.23 9.03
CA GLY A 69 3.48 -18.47 8.42
C GLY A 69 3.33 -18.41 6.90
N THR A 70 2.57 -19.37 6.36
CA THR A 70 2.25 -19.48 4.93
C THR A 70 0.75 -19.70 4.72
N ILE A 71 0.15 -19.08 3.70
CA ILE A 71 -1.27 -19.24 3.35
C ILE A 71 -1.42 -19.39 1.83
N ILE A 72 -2.47 -20.08 1.39
CA ILE A 72 -2.82 -20.13 -0.03
C ILE A 72 -3.53 -18.82 -0.40
N VAL A 73 -3.17 -18.26 -1.53
CA VAL A 73 -3.79 -17.06 -2.11
C VAL A 73 -4.18 -17.38 -3.54
N ASP A 74 -5.42 -17.07 -3.91
CA ASP A 74 -5.90 -17.13 -5.30
C ASP A 74 -5.71 -15.73 -5.90
N ILE A 75 -5.05 -15.67 -7.05
CA ILE A 75 -4.70 -14.41 -7.72
C ILE A 75 -4.96 -14.54 -9.22
N ASP A 76 -6.12 -14.04 -9.65
CA ASP A 76 -6.53 -13.94 -11.05
C ASP A 76 -5.46 -13.28 -11.92
N HIS A 77 -5.41 -13.67 -13.20
CA HIS A 77 -4.41 -13.18 -14.14
C HIS A 77 -4.41 -11.64 -14.25
N GLU A 78 -5.58 -11.04 -14.17
CA GLU A 78 -5.85 -9.60 -14.21
C GLU A 78 -5.23 -8.84 -13.03
N ASP A 79 -5.31 -9.36 -11.79
CA ASP A 79 -4.93 -8.65 -10.56
C ASP A 79 -3.41 -8.55 -10.33
N TRP A 80 -2.63 -9.34 -11.09
CA TRP A 80 -1.20 -9.12 -11.25
C TRP A 80 -0.88 -7.78 -11.93
N GLY A 81 -1.69 -7.35 -12.91
CA GLY A 81 -1.58 -6.10 -13.66
C GLY A 81 -0.25 -5.86 -14.38
N LYS A 82 0.79 -5.44 -13.62
CA LYS A 82 2.18 -5.23 -14.09
C LYS A 82 3.23 -5.72 -13.08
N VAL A 83 2.80 -6.37 -12.00
CA VAL A 83 3.67 -6.96 -10.99
C VAL A 83 4.28 -8.25 -11.54
N THR A 84 5.49 -8.59 -11.11
CA THR A 84 6.08 -9.91 -11.37
C THR A 84 6.59 -10.45 -10.04
N ALA A 85 5.96 -11.52 -9.56
CA ALA A 85 6.41 -12.21 -8.36
C ALA A 85 7.69 -13.01 -8.61
N ASN A 86 8.56 -13.02 -7.61
CA ASN A 86 9.56 -14.06 -7.37
C ASN A 86 9.78 -14.15 -5.84
N PRO A 87 10.46 -15.19 -5.32
CA PRO A 87 10.60 -15.38 -3.86
C PRO A 87 11.34 -14.25 -3.13
N GLU A 88 12.13 -13.44 -3.82
CA GLU A 88 12.87 -12.28 -3.28
C GLU A 88 12.04 -10.99 -3.31
N THR A 89 10.94 -10.94 -4.09
CA THR A 89 10.09 -9.76 -4.22
C THR A 89 9.09 -9.70 -3.09
N THR A 90 9.20 -8.70 -2.22
CA THR A 90 8.16 -8.37 -1.24
C THR A 90 6.94 -7.78 -1.95
N LEU A 91 5.78 -8.37 -1.71
CA LEU A 91 4.48 -7.97 -2.24
C LEU A 91 3.57 -7.59 -1.07
N ARG A 92 2.79 -6.53 -1.28
CA ARG A 92 1.61 -6.20 -0.49
C ARG A 92 0.39 -6.68 -1.27
N ILE A 93 -0.31 -7.68 -0.75
CA ILE A 93 -1.56 -8.19 -1.31
C ILE A 93 -2.75 -7.72 -0.47
N SER A 94 -3.94 -7.60 -1.07
CA SER A 94 -5.19 -7.30 -0.35
C SER A 94 -6.37 -8.01 -0.99
N GLY A 95 -7.31 -8.45 -0.17
CA GLY A 95 -8.38 -9.35 -0.60
C GLY A 95 -9.27 -9.80 0.56
N GLU A 96 -10.23 -10.67 0.27
CA GLU A 96 -11.17 -11.23 1.25
C GLU A 96 -10.77 -12.66 1.64
N ILE A 97 -11.02 -13.03 2.90
CA ILE A 97 -10.77 -14.39 3.42
C ILE A 97 -11.93 -15.30 3.02
N ASP A 98 -11.63 -16.30 2.20
CA ASP A 98 -12.50 -17.46 1.95
C ASP A 98 -12.14 -18.60 2.94
N ARG A 99 -13.15 -19.17 3.61
CA ARG A 99 -12.99 -20.34 4.47
C ARG A 99 -14.07 -21.40 4.20
N GLU A 100 -13.70 -22.42 3.44
CA GLU A 100 -14.40 -23.71 3.48
C GLU A 100 -14.12 -24.50 4.80
N TRP A 101 -14.79 -25.63 5.02
CA TRP A 101 -14.64 -26.43 6.25
C TRP A 101 -13.31 -27.20 6.38
N TRP A 102 -12.36 -27.03 5.45
CA TRP A 102 -11.06 -27.71 5.46
C TRP A 102 -9.87 -26.89 4.90
N THR A 103 -10.10 -25.64 4.49
CA THR A 103 -9.13 -24.70 3.89
C THR A 103 -9.32 -23.30 4.49
N THR A 104 -8.38 -22.39 4.24
CA THR A 104 -8.57 -20.94 4.44
C THR A 104 -7.60 -20.27 3.47
N GLU A 105 -8.15 -19.57 2.50
CA GLU A 105 -7.41 -18.96 1.38
C GLU A 105 -7.66 -17.44 1.39
N VAL A 106 -7.07 -16.71 0.45
CA VAL A 106 -7.35 -15.27 0.25
C VAL A 106 -7.68 -15.06 -1.22
N GLU A 107 -8.86 -14.52 -1.52
CA GLU A 107 -9.23 -14.06 -2.86
C GLU A 107 -8.66 -12.63 -3.04
N VAL A 108 -7.62 -12.47 -3.88
CA VAL A 108 -6.79 -11.25 -3.92
C VAL A 108 -7.26 -10.25 -4.98
N GLU A 109 -8.14 -9.32 -4.61
CA GLU A 109 -8.54 -8.16 -5.45
C GLU A 109 -7.39 -7.16 -5.74
N ARG A 110 -6.18 -7.33 -5.16
CA ARG A 110 -5.02 -6.50 -5.53
C ARG A 110 -3.66 -7.07 -5.15
N VAL A 111 -2.74 -7.03 -6.12
CA VAL A 111 -1.29 -7.15 -5.90
C VAL A 111 -0.57 -5.80 -6.07
N GLU A 112 0.21 -5.38 -5.07
CA GLU A 112 1.14 -4.26 -5.14
C GLU A 112 2.57 -4.77 -4.83
N THR A 113 3.60 -4.35 -5.56
CA THR A 113 4.99 -4.54 -5.09
C THR A 113 5.27 -3.61 -3.92
N GLU A 114 5.85 -4.11 -2.84
CA GLU A 114 6.37 -3.26 -1.77
C GLU A 114 7.71 -2.65 -2.23
N GLN A 115 7.60 -1.62 -3.08
CA GLN A 115 8.73 -0.81 -3.51
C GLN A 115 9.45 -0.26 -2.27
N VAL A 116 10.77 -0.42 -2.22
CA VAL A 116 11.61 0.25 -1.22
C VAL A 116 11.53 1.75 -1.45
N SER A 117 10.57 2.37 -0.77
CA SER A 117 10.25 3.79 -0.85
C SER A 117 11.33 4.61 -0.16
N ASN A 118 12.50 4.70 -0.80
CA ASN A 118 13.65 5.47 -0.34
C ASN A 118 13.21 6.92 -0.06
N PRO A 119 13.12 7.37 1.21
CA PRO A 119 12.53 8.67 1.53
C PRO A 119 13.42 9.87 1.18
N GLY A 120 14.58 9.65 0.54
CA GLY A 120 15.67 10.62 0.43
C GLY A 120 16.24 10.90 -0.97
N LEU A 121 15.60 10.45 -2.07
CA LEU A 121 16.11 10.71 -3.44
C LEU A 121 15.23 11.61 -4.32
N SER A 122 14.23 12.28 -3.75
CA SER A 122 13.71 13.52 -4.36
C SER A 122 14.65 14.69 -4.06
N GLN A 123 14.99 15.47 -5.09
CA GLN A 123 15.86 16.67 -5.06
C GLN A 123 17.39 16.48 -5.01
N PHE A 124 17.94 15.75 -5.99
CA PHE A 124 19.25 16.12 -6.58
C PHE A 124 19.18 16.18 -8.12
N GLN A 125 18.31 17.03 -8.65
CA GLN A 125 18.43 17.51 -10.03
C GLN A 125 19.40 18.71 -10.06
N PRO A 126 20.59 18.61 -10.67
CA PRO A 126 21.41 19.80 -10.92
C PRO A 126 20.68 20.70 -11.92
N ASN A 127 20.37 21.94 -11.49
CA ASN A 127 19.58 22.86 -12.31
C ASN A 127 20.43 23.47 -13.44
N SER A 128 20.46 22.79 -14.60
CA SER A 128 21.16 23.20 -15.82
C SER A 128 20.50 24.39 -16.53
N SER A 129 20.32 25.53 -15.85
CA SER A 129 19.70 26.73 -16.43
C SER A 129 20.21 28.08 -15.89
N ASN A 130 21.47 28.18 -15.42
CA ASN A 130 22.04 29.50 -15.09
C ASN A 130 23.48 29.71 -15.58
N GLN A 131 23.61 30.09 -16.86
CA GLN A 131 24.79 30.74 -17.41
C GLN A 131 24.36 31.86 -18.37
N THR A 132 24.30 33.11 -17.89
CA THR A 132 24.80 34.33 -18.58
C THR A 132 24.50 35.62 -17.79
N ASN A 133 25.48 36.12 -17.04
CA ASN A 133 26.19 37.37 -17.40
C ASN A 133 27.40 37.63 -16.47
N PRO A 134 28.51 38.23 -16.95
CA PRO A 134 29.53 38.87 -16.11
C PRO A 134 28.97 40.18 -15.50
N ILE A 135 29.56 40.83 -14.47
CA ILE A 135 30.90 41.47 -14.41
C ILE A 135 31.37 41.57 -12.95
N ASN A 136 32.70 41.60 -12.73
CA ASN A 136 33.44 41.95 -11.50
C ASN A 136 33.34 41.02 -10.28
N GLY A 137 34.50 40.59 -9.75
CA GLY A 137 34.68 40.84 -8.31
C GLY A 137 35.56 39.95 -7.43
N ALA A 138 36.07 38.77 -7.85
CA ALA A 138 36.93 37.97 -6.96
C ALA A 138 38.01 37.15 -7.69
N GLN A 139 39.24 37.22 -7.19
CA GLN A 139 40.33 36.31 -7.53
C GLN A 139 40.30 35.09 -6.60
N ILE A 140 40.60 33.90 -7.12
CA ILE A 140 41.86 33.20 -6.82
C ILE A 140 42.15 32.17 -7.93
N SER A 141 43.43 31.85 -8.13
CA SER A 141 43.93 31.08 -9.28
C SER A 141 44.76 29.86 -8.87
N SER A 142 44.43 28.72 -9.48
CA SER A 142 45.32 27.57 -9.74
C SER A 142 44.77 26.86 -10.99
N GLN A 143 45.18 27.16 -12.23
CA GLN A 143 46.48 26.77 -12.82
C GLN A 143 46.88 25.33 -12.39
N THR A 144 46.45 24.32 -13.17
CA THR A 144 47.25 23.55 -14.17
C THR A 144 48.35 22.68 -13.53
N LEU A 145 48.51 21.41 -13.90
CA LEU A 145 48.81 20.82 -15.23
C LEU A 145 48.02 19.49 -15.42
N SER A 146 47.65 19.00 -16.61
CA SER A 146 48.46 18.46 -17.74
C SER A 146 49.36 17.27 -17.33
N LEU A 147 49.47 16.14 -18.06
CA LEU A 147 48.87 15.71 -19.34
C LEU A 147 48.91 14.15 -19.46
N LEU A 148 48.54 13.57 -20.62
CA LEU A 148 48.61 12.14 -20.94
C LEU A 148 50.07 11.60 -20.91
N GLN A 149 50.29 10.31 -20.58
CA GLN A 149 50.68 9.29 -21.58
C GLN A 149 50.89 7.87 -21.03
N LEU A 150 50.78 6.92 -21.97
CA LEU A 150 51.14 5.49 -21.91
C LEU A 150 52.48 5.19 -21.23
N HIS A 151 52.56 4.05 -20.53
CA HIS A 151 53.51 2.95 -20.76
C HIS A 151 52.79 1.63 -20.44
#